data_AF-A0A2W6ZVT6-F1
#
_entry.id   AF-A0A2W6ZVT6-F1
#
_cell.length_a   1.000
_cell.length_b   1.000
_cell.length_c   1.000
_cell.angle_alpha   90.00
_cell.angle_beta   90.00
_cell.angle_gamma   90.00
#
_symmetry.space_group_name_H-M   'P 1'
#
loop_
_entity.id
_entity.type
_entity.pdbx_description
1 polymer ?
#
loop_
_entity_poly.entity_id
_entity_poly.type
_entity_poly.pdbx_seq_one_letter_code
_entity_poly.pdbx_strand_id
1 'polypeptide(L)' 'SDQAKHHNREISSERVEIEHQIGGIKRCNIVVHKFRNRTDHYADDVMETACGLHNLRLTHRQLKTA' A
#
# COMPACT_ATOMS: atom_id res chain seq x y z
N SER A 1 -23.07 -20.05 -2.43
CA SER A 1 -23.59 -20.46 -1.11
C SER A 1 -23.39 -19.32 -0.12
N ASP A 2 -24.07 -19.34 1.03
CA ASP A 2 -23.89 -18.28 2.04
C ASP A 2 -22.47 -18.25 2.62
N GLN A 3 -21.77 -19.39 2.64
CA GLN A 3 -20.33 -19.46 2.96
C GLN A 3 -19.46 -18.60 2.03
N ALA A 4 -19.70 -18.67 0.71
CA ALA A 4 -18.94 -17.84 -0.24
C ALA A 4 -19.20 -16.34 -0.04
N LYS A 5 -20.43 -15.95 0.33
CA LYS A 5 -20.76 -14.55 0.63
C LYS A 5 -20.06 -14.05 1.89
N HIS A 6 -20.03 -14.88 2.94
CA HIS A 6 -19.35 -14.55 4.19
C HIS A 6 -17.85 -14.36 3.95
N HIS A 7 -17.21 -15.31 3.27
CA HIS A 7 -15.80 -15.24 2.93
C HIS A 7 -15.45 -14.01 2.09
N ASN A 8 -16.26 -13.69 1.08
CA ASN A 8 -16.07 -12.48 0.28
C ASN A 8 -16.19 -11.20 1.10
N ARG A 9 -17.06 -11.17 2.12
CA ARG A 9 -17.24 -10.01 3.00
C ARG A 9 -16.01 -9.77 3.87
N GLU A 10 -15.42 -10.84 4.40
CA GLU A 10 -14.16 -10.77 5.16
C GLU A 10 -13.03 -10.19 4.30
N ILE A 11 -12.79 -10.77 3.12
CA ILE A 11 -11.76 -10.30 2.18
C ILE A 11 -12.01 -8.85 1.78
N SER A 12 -13.27 -8.48 1.53
CA SER A 12 -13.60 -7.11 1.12
C SER A 12 -13.31 -6.11 2.23
N SER A 13 -13.52 -6.46 3.50
CA SER A 13 -13.22 -5.57 4.62
C SER A 13 -11.72 -5.28 4.75
N GLU A 14 -10.88 -6.30 4.55
CA GLU A 14 -9.42 -6.16 4.56
C GLU A 14 -8.92 -5.33 3.36
N ARG A 15 -9.51 -5.54 2.17
CA ARG A 15 -9.15 -4.78 0.96
C ARG A 15 -9.33 -3.28 1.11
N VAL A 16 -10.35 -2.82 1.83
CA VAL A 16 -10.59 -1.38 2.03
C VAL A 16 -9.39 -0.73 2.72
N GLU A 17 -8.85 -1.35 3.76
CA GLU A 17 -7.67 -0.84 4.47
C GLU A 17 -6.43 -0.89 3.57
N ILE A 18 -6.19 -2.04 2.91
CA ILE A 18 -5.05 -2.23 2.01
C ILE A 18 -5.06 -1.19 0.88
N GLU A 19 -6.21 -0.97 0.23
CA GLU A 19 -6.35 0.01 -0.85
C GLU A 19 -6.11 1.44 -0.38
N HIS A 20 -6.51 1.77 0.85
CA HIS A 20 -6.21 3.06 1.45
C HIS A 20 -4.69 3.26 1.63
N GLN A 21 -3.99 2.27 2.17
CA GLN A 21 -2.53 2.33 2.32
C GLN A 21 -1.83 2.40 0.96
N ILE A 22 -2.25 1.59 -0.02
CA ILE A 22 -1.75 1.63 -1.39
C ILE A 22 -1.95 3.02 -2.00
N GLY A 23 -3.12 3.65 -1.81
CA GLY A 23 -3.37 5.03 -2.22
C GLY A 23 -2.38 6.02 -1.60
N GLY A 24 -2.01 5.82 -0.34
CA GLY A 24 -0.97 6.58 0.34
C GLY A 24 0.44 6.35 -0.22
N ILE A 25 0.79 5.11 -0.57
CA ILE A 25 2.10 4.71 -1.14
C ILE A 25 2.28 5.29 -2.54
N LYS A 26 1.21 5.31 -3.36
CA LYS A 26 1.20 5.86 -4.73
C LYS A 26 1.60 7.32 -4.86
N ARG A 27 1.75 8.06 -3.76
CA ARG A 27 2.38 9.38 -3.74
C ARG A 27 3.84 9.36 -4.20
N CYS A 28 4.51 8.21 -4.05
CA CYS A 28 5.80 7.95 -4.69
C CYS A 28 5.54 7.57 -6.15
N ASN A 29 5.55 8.53 -7.08
CA ASN A 29 5.18 8.31 -8.49
C ASN A 29 5.94 7.16 -9.18
N ILE A 30 7.13 6.80 -8.69
CA ILE A 30 7.90 5.65 -9.16
C ILE A 30 7.15 4.32 -9.01
N VAL A 31 6.24 4.18 -8.03
CA VAL A 31 5.40 2.97 -7.86
C VAL A 31 4.18 2.95 -8.80
N VAL A 32 3.85 4.08 -9.42
CA VAL A 32 2.65 4.23 -10.27
C VAL A 32 3.00 4.08 -11.74
N HIS A 33 4.14 4.63 -12.14
CA HIS A 33 4.55 4.63 -13.53
C HIS A 33 5.33 3.36 -13.88
N LYS A 34 5.05 2.81 -15.06
CA LYS A 34 5.78 1.65 -15.58
C LYS A 34 7.26 2.03 -15.75
N PHE A 35 8.12 1.38 -14.99
CA PHE A 35 9.56 1.53 -15.08
C PHE A 35 10.18 0.26 -15.67
N ARG A 36 10.80 0.37 -16.84
CA ARG A 36 11.48 -0.76 -17.51
C ARG A 36 12.95 -0.75 -17.12
N ASN A 37 13.32 -1.62 -16.20
CA ASN A 37 14.70 -1.83 -15.79
C ASN A 37 15.11 -3.29 -15.94
N ARG A 38 16.41 -3.56 -15.84
CA ARG A 38 17.00 -4.91 -15.95
C ARG A 38 17.56 -5.41 -14.62
N THR A 39 17.34 -4.65 -13.55
CA THR A 39 17.88 -4.92 -12.22
C THR A 39 16.90 -5.81 -11.49
N ASP A 40 17.39 -6.96 -11.04
CA ASP A 40 16.58 -7.89 -10.27
C ASP A 40 16.13 -7.24 -8.95
N HIS A 41 14.97 -7.64 -8.44
CA HIS A 41 14.37 -7.13 -7.19
C HIS A 41 14.07 -5.62 -7.09
N TYR A 42 14.40 -4.83 -8.11
CA TYR A 42 14.25 -3.37 -8.06
C TYR A 42 12.83 -2.91 -7.72
N ALA A 43 11.81 -3.60 -8.24
CA ALA A 43 10.41 -3.24 -7.96
C ALA A 43 10.04 -3.47 -6.49
N ASP A 44 10.58 -4.53 -5.88
CA ASP A 44 10.34 -4.88 -4.48
C ASP A 44 11.04 -3.88 -3.56
N ASP A 45 12.31 -3.55 -3.82
CA ASP A 45 13.07 -2.55 -3.06
C ASP A 45 12.40 -1.17 -3.11
N VAL A 46 11.90 -0.77 -4.29
CA VAL A 46 11.18 0.48 -4.46
C VAL A 46 9.87 0.47 -3.69
N MET A 47 9.14 -0.65 -3.69
CA MET A 47 7.90 -0.79 -2.94
C MET A 47 8.15 -0.74 -1.43
N GLU A 48 9.17 -1.45 -0.92
CA GLU A 48 9.56 -1.43 0.49
C GLU A 48 9.94 0.00 0.94
N THR A 49 10.76 0.68 0.15
CA THR A 49 11.14 2.07 0.41
C THR A 49 9.92 2.99 0.44
N ALA A 50 8.99 2.85 -0.51
CA ALA A 50 7.78 3.65 -0.57
C ALA A 50 6.82 3.38 0.60
N CYS A 51 6.70 2.13 1.04
CA CYS A 51 6.00 1.74 2.27
C CYS A 51 6.63 2.41 3.50
N GLY A 52 7.96 2.35 3.64
CA GLY A 52 8.69 3.01 4.73
C GLY A 52 8.43 4.52 4.78
N LEU A 53 8.49 5.19 3.62
CA LEU A 53 8.17 6.62 3.51
C LEU A 53 6.70 6.93 3.85
N HIS A 54 5.77 6.05 3.47
CA HIS A 54 4.38 6.20 3.84
C HIS A 54 4.19 6.09 5.36
N ASN A 55 4.81 5.10 5.98
CA ASN A 55 4.73 4.86 7.42
C ASN A 55 5.32 6.03 8.20
N LEU A 56 6.51 6.50 7.82
CA LEU A 56 7.13 7.69 8.40
C LEU A 56 6.18 8.90 8.34
N ARG A 57 5.56 9.14 7.17
CA ARG A 57 4.60 10.23 7.01
C ARG A 57 3.38 10.07 7.93
N LEU A 58 2.87 8.85 8.12
CA LEU A 58 1.75 8.59 9.04
C LEU A 58 2.14 8.90 10.48
N THR A 59 3.31 8.45 10.93
CA THR A 59 3.83 8.76 12.28
C THR A 59 3.89 10.26 12.52
N HIS A 60 4.43 11.04 11.58
CA HIS A 60 4.50 12.50 11.70
C HIS A 60 3.14 13.21 11.61
N ARG A 61 2.12 12.62 10.99
CA ARG A 61 0.75 13.17 10.98
C ARG A 61 0.03 12.87 12.29
N GLN A 62 0.19 11.66 12.83
CA GLN A 62 -0.40 11.27 14.10
C GLN A 62 0.15 12.12 15.24
N LEU A 63 1.46 12.40 15.25
CA LEU A 63 2.11 13.32 16.21
C LEU A 63 1.62 14.77 16.14
N LYS A 64 0.96 15.21 15.06
CA LYS A 64 0.33 16.54 14.97
C LYS A 64 -1.10 16.55 15.52
N THR A 65 -1.67 15.39 15.76
CA THR A 65 -3.07 15.21 16.19
C THR A 65 -3.16 14.78 17.66
N ALA A 66 -2.02 14.54 18.31
CA ALA A 66 -1.86 14.28 19.74
C ALA A 66 -1.29 15.52 20.43
#